data_AF-A0A4P8L422-F1
#
_entry.id   AF-A0A4P8L422-F1
#
_cell.length_a   1.000
_cell.length_b   1.000
_cell.length_c   1.000
_cell.angle_alpha   90.00
_cell.angle_beta   90.00
_cell.angle_gamma   90.00
#
_symmetry.space_group_name_H-M   'P 1'
#
loop_
_entity.id
_entity.type
_entity.pdbx_description
1 polymer ?
#
loop_
_entity_poly.entity_id
_entity_poly.type
_entity_poly.pdbx_seq_one_letter_code
_entity_poly.pdbx_strand_id
1 'polypeptide(L)' 'MSLYIKTEDYHKYGISKYSDLALVRAAVQKELNIDPVFVRFVNRHEYIRVDFLSPRPRKRSRGRGPQRQKAQRRNNF' A
#
# COMPACT_ATOMS: atom_id res chain seq x y z
N MET A 1 0.58 11.30 5.72
CA MET A 1 -0.07 11.74 6.96
C MET A 1 -0.20 10.53 7.88
N SER A 2 -0.07 10.73 9.20
CA SER A 2 -0.05 9.64 10.18
C SER A 2 -1.13 9.87 11.24
N LEU A 3 -1.84 8.81 11.61
CA LEU A 3 -2.80 8.77 12.70
C LEU A 3 -2.31 7.82 13.79
N TYR A 4 -2.50 8.18 15.04
CA TYR A 4 -2.22 7.34 16.19
C TYR A 4 -3.53 6.97 16.85
N ILE A 5 -3.76 5.68 17.03
CA ILE A 5 -4.99 5.16 17.64
C ILE A 5 -4.61 4.30 18.83
N LYS A 6 -5.35 4.38 19.94
CA LYS A 6 -5.10 3.47 21.06
C LYS A 6 -5.47 2.06 20.66
N THR A 7 -4.62 1.09 21.00
CA THR A 7 -4.89 -0.32 20.73
C THR A 7 -6.20 -0.78 21.39
N GLU A 8 -6.52 -0.22 22.57
CA GLU A 8 -7.75 -0.50 23.32
C GLU A 8 -9.03 -0.19 22.52
N ASP A 9 -9.02 0.87 21.69
CA ASP A 9 -10.18 1.27 20.88
C ASP A 9 -10.54 0.19 19.84
N TYR A 10 -9.58 -0.65 19.46
CA TYR A 10 -9.74 -1.74 18.52
C TYR A 10 -10.06 -3.09 19.19
N HIS A 11 -10.19 -3.16 20.52
CA HIS A 11 -10.64 -4.38 21.21
C HIS A 11 -12.02 -4.85 20.74
N LYS A 12 -12.90 -3.92 20.33
CA LYS A 12 -14.21 -4.21 19.71
C LYS A 12 -14.11 -5.02 18.41
N TYR A 13 -12.93 -5.03 17.77
CA TYR A 13 -12.61 -5.80 16.57
C TYR A 13 -11.76 -7.04 16.86
N GLY A 14 -11.59 -7.42 18.13
CA GLY A 14 -10.73 -8.54 18.54
C GLY A 14 -9.24 -8.24 18.41
N ILE A 15 -8.84 -6.97 18.29
CA ILE A 15 -7.44 -6.57 18.27
C ILE A 15 -6.95 -6.36 19.69
N SER A 16 -5.75 -6.87 19.95
CA SER A 16 -5.01 -6.69 21.19
C SER A 16 -3.55 -6.38 20.83
N LYS A 17 -2.73 -6.12 21.86
CA LYS A 17 -1.28 -5.97 21.72
C LYS A 17 -0.54 -7.17 21.10
N TYR A 18 -1.18 -8.33 21.01
CA TYR A 18 -0.62 -9.55 20.43
C TYR A 18 -1.20 -9.89 19.05
N SER A 19 -2.14 -9.09 18.56
CA SER A 19 -2.80 -9.36 17.29
C SER A 19 -1.84 -9.13 16.11
N ASP A 20 -2.03 -9.91 15.05
CA ASP A 20 -1.26 -9.77 13.83
C ASP A 20 -1.54 -8.42 13.13
N LEU A 21 -0.49 -7.81 12.59
CA LEU A 21 -0.57 -6.56 11.84
C LEU A 21 -1.47 -6.67 10.60
N ALA A 22 -1.60 -7.86 10.01
CA ALA A 22 -2.53 -8.07 8.89
C ALA A 22 -3.99 -7.89 9.33
N LEU A 23 -4.34 -8.40 10.50
CA LEU A 23 -5.68 -8.26 11.09
C LEU A 23 -5.94 -6.81 11.52
N VAL A 24 -4.95 -6.17 12.13
CA VAL A 24 -5.01 -4.73 12.46
C VAL A 24 -5.22 -3.89 11.21
N ARG A 25 -4.47 -4.17 10.13
CA ARG A 25 -4.61 -3.47 8.85
C ARG A 25 -6.02 -3.59 8.29
N ALA A 26 -6.57 -4.81 8.26
CA ALA A 26 -7.91 -5.06 7.73
C ALA A 26 -8.99 -4.32 8.53
N ALA A 27 -8.89 -4.30 9.86
CA ALA A 27 -9.82 -3.55 10.71
C ALA A 27 -9.74 -2.04 10.45
N VAL A 28 -8.52 -1.48 10.40
CA VAL A 28 -8.28 -0.05 10.13
C VAL A 28 -8.80 0.34 8.74
N GLN A 29 -8.54 -0.48 7.72
CA GLN A 29 -9.04 -0.25 6.35
C GLN A 29 -10.57 -0.23 6.31
N LYS A 30 -11.22 -1.17 7.02
CA LYS A 30 -12.68 -1.26 7.08
C LYS A 30 -13.31 -0.08 7.80
N GLU A 31 -12.73 0.37 8.92
CA GLU A 31 -13.28 1.48 9.71
C GLU A 31 -13.08 2.83 9.02
N LEU A 32 -11.90 3.05 8.40
CA LEU A 32 -11.57 4.32 7.77
C LEU A 32 -11.98 4.39 6.29
N ASN A 33 -12.37 3.27 5.67
CA ASN A 33 -12.66 3.15 4.23
C ASN A 33 -11.55 3.71 3.33
N ILE A 34 -10.29 3.51 3.73
CA ILE A 34 -9.10 3.98 3.02
C ILE A 34 -8.18 2.80 2.73
N ASP A 35 -7.72 2.72 1.47
CA ASP A 35 -6.68 1.80 1.01
C ASP A 35 -5.80 2.53 -0.04
N PRO A 36 -4.45 2.47 0.03
CA PRO A 36 -3.61 1.70 0.95
C PRO A 36 -3.25 2.39 2.27
N VAL A 37 -3.14 1.59 3.34
CA VAL A 37 -2.63 2.03 4.66
C VAL A 37 -1.48 1.14 5.14
N PHE A 38 -0.53 1.75 5.84
CA PHE A 38 0.50 1.04 6.57
C PHE A 38 0.21 1.13 8.08
N VAL A 39 0.35 0.02 8.80
CA VAL A 39 0.08 -0.04 10.24
C VAL A 39 1.27 -0.62 10.97
N ARG A 40 1.55 -0.10 12.17
CA ARG A 40 2.52 -0.68 13.10
C ARG A 40 2.14 -0.38 14.54
N PHE A 41 2.49 -1.27 15.45
CA PHE A 41 2.43 -0.97 16.87
C PHE A 41 3.58 -0.05 17.28
N VAL A 42 3.31 0.88 18.18
CA VAL A 42 4.29 1.78 18.78
C VAL A 42 4.04 1.88 20.28
N ASN A 43 5.01 2.44 21.00
CA ASN A 43 4.97 2.58 22.46
C ASN A 43 4.57 1.28 23.18
N ARG A 44 5.35 0.21 23.00
CA ARG A 44 5.08 -1.10 23.61
C ARG A 44 3.67 -1.66 23.32
N HIS A 45 3.14 -1.37 22.13
CA HIS A 45 1.79 -1.77 21.67
C HIS A 45 0.62 -1.03 22.32
N GLU A 46 0.87 0.08 23.00
CA GLU A 46 -0.19 0.96 23.51
C GLU A 46 -0.96 1.65 22.36
N TYR A 47 -0.24 1.98 21.28
CA TYR A 47 -0.82 2.63 20.12
C TYR A 47 -0.54 1.88 18.82
N ILE A 48 -1.46 2.03 17.87
CA ILE A 48 -1.32 1.67 16.48
C ILE A 48 -1.04 2.96 15.72
N ARG A 49 0.13 3.05 15.06
CA ARG A 49 0.42 4.09 14.09
C ARG A 49 -0.10 3.63 12.73
N VAL A 50 -0.94 4.46 12.12
CA VAL A 50 -1.51 4.27 10.79
C VAL A 50 -0.93 5.35 9.88
N ASP A 51 -0.23 4.97 8.83
CA ASP A 51 0.27 5.86 7.80
C ASP A 51 -0.60 5.71 6.54
N PHE A 52 -1.25 6.79 6.12
CA PHE A 52 -2.03 6.83 4.88
C PHE A 52 -1.07 6.91 3.71
N LEU A 53 -1.04 5.84 2.89
CA LEU A 53 -0.20 5.80 1.72
C LEU A 53 -0.96 6.45 0.56
N SER A 54 -0.32 7.40 -0.12
CA SER A 54 -0.87 7.91 -1.36
C SER A 54 -1.02 6.74 -2.34
N PRO A 55 -2.15 6.63 -3.06
CA PRO A 55 -2.33 5.61 -4.08
C PRO A 55 -1.14 5.73 -5.03
N ARG A 56 -0.37 4.64 -5.13
CA ARG A 56 0.87 4.64 -5.91
C ARG A 56 0.48 5.08 -7.33
N PRO A 57 0.99 6.21 -7.84
CA PRO A 57 0.63 6.65 -9.19
C PRO A 57 0.95 5.48 -10.09
N ARG A 58 -0.07 4.98 -10.82
CA ARG A 58 0.08 3.87 -11.75
C ARG A 58 1.31 4.19 -12.56
N LYS A 59 2.41 3.44 -12.34
CA LYS A 59 3.63 3.60 -13.12
C LYS A 59 3.14 3.50 -14.55
N ARG A 60 3.13 4.62 -15.28
CA ARG A 60 2.92 4.58 -16.73
C ARG A 60 3.98 3.60 -17.18
N SER A 61 3.56 2.41 -17.59
CA SER A 61 4.44 1.55 -18.37
C SER A 61 4.92 2.48 -19.46
N ARG A 62 6.21 2.85 -19.42
CA ARG A 62 6.82 3.54 -20.53
C ARG A 62 6.58 2.59 -21.68
N GLY A 63 5.59 2.92 -22.50
CA GLY A 63 5.28 2.18 -23.70
C GLY A 63 6.59 2.09 -24.44
N ARG A 64 7.18 0.89 -24.46
CA ARG A 64 8.10 0.53 -25.52
C ARG A 64 7.21 0.63 -26.75
N GLY A 65 7.25 1.79 -27.41
CA GLY A 65 6.53 2.02 -28.64
C GLY A 65 6.90 0.92 -29.63
N PRO A 66 6.00 0.57 -30.55
CA PRO A 66 6.33 -0.42 -31.57
C PRO A 66 7.49 0.12 -32.39
N GLN A 67 8.68 -0.47 -32.25
CA GLN A 67 9.80 -0.22 -33.15
C GLN A 67 9.47 -0.88 -34.50
N ARG A 68 8.57 -0.24 -35.25
CA ARG A 68 8.46 -0.40 -36.69
C ARG A 68 9.35 0.66 -37.33
N GLN A 69 10.57 0.26 -37.69
CA GLN A 69 11.20 0.79 -38.90
C GLN A 69 11.67 -0.39 -39.73
N LYS A 70 10.79 -0.83 -40.64
CA LYS A 70 11.20 -1.42 -41.91
C LYS A 70 11.76 -0.28 -42.76
N ALA A 71 12.95 -0.47 -43.32
CA ALA A 71 13.28 -0.29 -44.75
C ALA A 71 14.70 0.25 -44.98
N GLN A 72 15.57 -0.58 -45.58
CA GLN A 72 16.35 -0.29 -46.79
C GLN A 72 17.23 -1.53 -47.08
N ARG A 73 16.85 -2.40 -48.03
CA ARG A 73 17.23 -2.39 -49.47
C ARG A 73 18.75 -2.40 -49.73
N ARG A 74 19.16 -3.36 -50.58
CA ARG A 74 20.42 -3.50 -51.36
C ARG A 74 21.63 -4.06 -50.58
N ASN A 75 22.38 -5.06 -51.05
CA ASN A 75 22.85 -5.35 -52.41
C ASN A 75 23.03 -6.85 -52.70
N ASN A 76 22.76 -7.26 -53.95
CA ASN A 76 23.50 -8.33 -54.63
C ASN A 76 24.93 -7.84 -54.90
N PHE A 77 25.93 -8.68 -54.66
CA PHE A 77 27.05 -8.98 -55.57
C PHE A 77 27.72 -10.28 -55.09
#